data_AF-A0AAE1LHR1-F1
#
_entry.id   AF-A0AAE1LHR1-F1
#
_cell.length_a   1.000
_cell.length_b   1.000
_cell.length_c   1.000
_cell.angle_alpha   90.00
_cell.angle_beta   90.00
_cell.angle_gamma   90.00
#
_symmetry.space_group_name_H-M   'P 1'
#
loop_
_entity.id
_entity.type
_entity.pdbx_description
1 polymer ?
#
loop_
_entity_poly.entity_id
_entity_poly.type
_entity_poly.pdbx_seq_one_letter_code
_entity_poly.pdbx_strand_id
1 'polypeptide(L)'
;MTIHFDGLKINPLTGGDTFIERLPIVVTGENCEQLFGARIIKDGSGQAQALEVAEQMKAWGCVDQVWCVCTDTTSSNTGVNKGAVVLLEAQLNRKLLLFLACRHHMLDIIPKHVFEKLIESSSSPDLGTLCKNLKKTWPGMDHKNFKTAICDFVAPQCCQV
;
A
#
# COMPACT_ATOMS: atom_id res chain seq x y z
N MET A 1 -1.91 -11.48 14.76
CA MET A 1 -2.20 -11.31 13.32
C MET A 1 -1.99 -9.86 12.91
N THR A 2 -1.78 -9.63 11.62
CA THR A 2 -1.60 -8.31 11.00
C THR A 2 -2.71 -8.08 9.99
N ILE A 3 -3.41 -6.95 10.09
CA ILE A 3 -4.34 -6.50 9.05
C ILE A 3 -3.59 -5.63 8.05
N HIS A 4 -3.76 -5.92 6.77
CA HIS A 4 -3.16 -5.21 5.65
C HIS A 4 -4.26 -4.56 4.84
N PHE A 5 -4.09 -3.28 4.49
CA PHE A 5 -4.99 -2.61 3.55
C PHE A 5 -4.28 -1.50 2.80
N ASP A 6 -4.72 -1.24 1.57
CA ASP A 6 -4.21 -0.17 0.72
C ASP A 6 -5.31 0.40 -0.18
N GLY A 7 -5.31 1.72 -0.37
CA GLY A 7 -6.30 2.37 -1.21
C GLY A 7 -5.93 2.23 -2.69
N LEU A 8 -6.83 1.70 -3.51
CA LEU A 8 -6.62 1.56 -4.94
C LEU A 8 -7.72 2.24 -5.74
N LYS A 9 -7.33 3.26 -6.51
CA LYS A 9 -8.20 3.96 -7.44
C LYS A 9 -8.16 3.30 -8.81
N ILE A 10 -9.27 2.67 -9.23
CA ILE A 10 -9.36 1.97 -10.52
C ILE A 10 -10.51 2.46 -11.38
N ASN A 11 -10.42 2.20 -12.68
CA ASN A 11 -11.57 2.38 -13.57
C ASN A 11 -12.67 1.34 -13.24
N PRO A 12 -13.96 1.71 -13.40
CA PRO A 12 -15.05 0.76 -13.30
C PRO A 12 -14.87 -0.40 -14.29
N LEU A 13 -15.08 -1.62 -13.82
CA LEU A 13 -15.07 -2.82 -14.67
C LEU A 13 -16.17 -2.78 -15.76
N THR A 14 -17.21 -1.98 -15.55
CA THR A 14 -18.35 -1.80 -16.45
C THR A 14 -18.12 -0.75 -17.54
N GLY A 15 -16.93 -0.12 -17.61
CA GLY A 15 -16.57 0.80 -18.69
C GLY A 15 -17.11 2.22 -18.55
N GLY A 16 -16.84 2.89 -17.42
CA GLY A 16 -17.17 4.31 -17.20
C GLY A 16 -15.95 5.18 -16.92
N ASP A 17 -16.09 6.50 -17.08
CA ASP A 17 -14.98 7.47 -16.91
C ASP A 17 -14.74 7.91 -15.46
N THR A 18 -15.59 7.47 -14.52
CA THR A 18 -15.46 7.85 -13.11
C THR A 18 -14.74 6.76 -12.34
N PHE A 19 -13.56 7.08 -11.82
CA PHE A 19 -12.79 6.17 -10.97
C PHE A 19 -13.61 5.72 -9.76
N ILE A 20 -13.42 4.45 -9.38
CA ILE A 20 -13.91 3.87 -8.14
C ILE A 20 -12.74 3.66 -7.18
N GLU A 21 -13.00 3.92 -5.90
CA GLU A 21 -12.05 3.63 -4.83
C GLU A 21 -12.29 2.21 -4.32
N ARG A 22 -11.24 1.41 -4.32
CA ARG A 22 -11.25 0.05 -3.78
C ARG A 22 -10.26 -0.09 -2.64
N LEU A 23 -10.56 -1.01 -1.75
CA LEU A 23 -9.76 -1.33 -0.59
C LEU A 23 -9.58 -2.85 -0.50
N PRO A 24 -8.49 -3.39 -1.03
CA PRO A 24 -8.04 -4.74 -0.71
C PRO A 24 -7.72 -4.82 0.78
N ILE A 25 -8.30 -5.80 1.46
CA ILE A 25 -8.07 -6.07 2.87
C ILE A 25 -7.63 -7.52 3.03
N VAL A 26 -6.46 -7.72 3.61
CA VAL A 26 -5.89 -9.05 3.87
C VAL A 26 -5.52 -9.15 5.34
N VAL A 27 -5.89 -10.24 6.00
CA VAL A 27 -5.34 -10.57 7.31
C VAL A 27 -4.28 -11.65 7.16
N THR A 28 -3.16 -11.48 7.83
CA THR A 28 -2.06 -12.46 7.85
C THR A 28 -1.66 -12.80 9.28
N GLY A 29 -1.09 -13.97 9.48
CA GLY A 29 -0.57 -14.46 10.75
C GLY A 29 0.19 -15.75 10.55
N GLU A 30 0.56 -16.39 11.64
CA GLU A 30 1.15 -17.73 11.60
C GLU A 30 0.18 -18.70 10.92
N ASN A 31 0.61 -19.27 9.79
CA ASN A 31 -0.17 -20.20 8.96
C ASN A 31 -1.55 -19.67 8.52
N CYS A 32 -1.74 -18.35 8.49
CA CYS A 32 -3.00 -17.73 8.11
C CYS A 32 -2.74 -16.59 7.14
N GLU A 33 -3.32 -16.68 5.96
CA GLU A 33 -3.41 -15.60 4.99
C GLU A 33 -4.83 -15.64 4.42
N GLN A 34 -5.61 -14.61 4.69
CA GLN A 34 -7.00 -14.53 4.25
C GLN A 34 -7.28 -13.17 3.65
N LEU A 35 -7.65 -13.18 2.36
CA LEU A 35 -8.20 -12.02 1.66
C LEU A 35 -9.67 -11.86 2.04
N PHE A 36 -10.04 -10.73 2.64
CA PHE A 36 -11.45 -10.36 2.86
C PHE A 36 -12.09 -9.82 1.58
N GLY A 37 -11.27 -9.30 0.67
CA GLY A 37 -11.67 -8.88 -0.68
C GLY A 37 -11.18 -7.47 -1.02
N ALA A 38 -11.43 -7.05 -2.26
CA ALA A 38 -11.21 -5.68 -2.74
C ALA A 38 -12.53 -4.90 -2.70
N ARG A 39 -12.86 -4.38 -1.51
CA ARG A 39 -14.12 -3.71 -1.19
C ARG A 39 -14.23 -2.38 -1.91
N ILE A 40 -15.43 -1.99 -2.32
CA ILE A 40 -15.66 -0.65 -2.90
C ILE A 40 -15.96 0.27 -1.72
N ILE A 41 -15.18 1.34 -1.59
CA ILE A 41 -15.36 2.34 -0.54
C ILE A 41 -15.86 3.66 -1.13
N LYS A 42 -16.44 4.50 -0.26
CA LYS A 42 -17.02 5.79 -0.67
C LYS A 42 -15.99 6.71 -1.34
N ASP A 43 -14.81 6.81 -0.75
CA ASP A 43 -13.70 7.65 -1.17
C ASP A 43 -12.38 7.15 -0.55
N GLY A 44 -11.23 7.70 -0.96
CA GLY A 44 -9.92 7.32 -0.43
C GLY A 44 -9.59 7.88 0.96
N SER A 45 -10.56 8.48 1.68
CA SER A 45 -10.28 9.05 3.00
C SER A 45 -9.97 7.98 4.04
N GLY A 46 -9.18 8.35 5.05
CA GLY A 46 -8.89 7.47 6.18
C GLY A 46 -10.15 7.00 6.91
N GLN A 47 -11.20 7.83 6.93
CA GLN A 47 -12.48 7.46 7.55
C GLN A 47 -13.20 6.34 6.80
N ALA A 48 -13.28 6.44 5.47
CA ALA A 48 -13.90 5.40 4.64
C ALA A 48 -13.12 4.08 4.76
N GLN A 49 -11.79 4.16 4.76
CA GLN A 49 -10.92 2.99 4.92
C GLN A 49 -11.07 2.33 6.30
N ALA A 50 -11.01 3.12 7.38
CA ALA A 50 -11.14 2.60 8.74
C ALA A 50 -12.47 1.89 8.98
N LEU A 51 -13.58 2.48 8.49
CA LEU A 51 -14.91 1.92 8.62
C LEU A 51 -15.01 0.54 7.97
N GLU A 52 -14.60 0.44 6.71
CA GLU A 52 -14.66 -0.82 5.96
C GLU A 52 -13.77 -1.90 6.62
N VAL A 53 -12.55 -1.54 7.03
CA VAL A 53 -11.64 -2.49 7.71
C VAL A 53 -12.24 -2.99 9.02
N ALA A 54 -12.81 -2.10 9.85
CA ALA A 54 -13.44 -2.50 11.10
C ALA A 54 -14.64 -3.44 10.88
N GLU A 55 -15.47 -3.16 9.86
CA GLU A 55 -16.61 -4.01 9.50
C GLU A 55 -16.15 -5.40 9.05
N GLN A 56 -15.13 -5.50 8.20
CA GLN A 56 -14.60 -6.79 7.77
C GLN A 56 -13.96 -7.59 8.93
N MET A 57 -13.23 -6.92 9.82
CA MET A 57 -12.65 -7.57 11.00
C MET A 57 -13.73 -8.10 11.94
N LYS A 58 -14.83 -7.36 12.14
CA LYS A 58 -15.99 -7.79 12.95
C LYS A 58 -16.73 -8.95 12.29
N ALA A 59 -16.99 -8.86 10.99
CA ALA A 59 -17.68 -9.89 10.23
C ALA A 59 -16.91 -11.23 10.22
N TRP A 60 -15.59 -11.16 10.13
CA TRP A 60 -14.73 -12.34 10.21
C TRP A 60 -14.50 -12.84 11.64
N GLY A 61 -14.68 -11.97 12.64
CA GLY A 61 -14.45 -12.31 14.05
C GLY A 61 -12.97 -12.33 14.45
N CYS A 62 -12.11 -11.54 13.81
CA CYS A 62 -10.67 -11.48 14.11
C CYS A 62 -10.23 -10.23 14.89
N VAL A 63 -11.16 -9.44 15.43
CA VAL A 63 -10.87 -8.15 16.07
C VAL A 63 -9.84 -8.29 17.20
N ASP A 64 -9.94 -9.34 18.01
CA ASP A 64 -9.08 -9.55 19.18
C ASP A 64 -7.71 -10.20 18.84
N GLN A 65 -7.61 -10.82 17.66
CA GLN A 65 -6.43 -11.56 17.21
C GLN A 65 -5.49 -10.69 16.35
N VAL A 66 -6.01 -9.61 15.77
CA VAL A 66 -5.22 -8.61 15.05
C VAL A 66 -4.54 -7.69 16.06
N TRP A 67 -3.22 -7.57 16.01
CA TRP A 67 -2.45 -6.69 16.89
C TRP A 67 -1.58 -5.70 16.12
N CYS A 68 -1.37 -5.98 14.83
CA CYS A 68 -0.55 -5.16 13.95
C CYS A 68 -1.40 -4.66 12.77
N VAL A 69 -1.05 -3.50 12.25
CA VAL A 69 -1.59 -2.97 11.00
C VAL A 69 -0.47 -2.67 10.03
N CYS A 70 -0.66 -3.01 8.76
CA CYS A 70 0.27 -2.70 7.69
C CYS A 70 -0.46 -1.98 6.54
N THR A 71 0.01 -0.79 6.22
CA THR A 71 -0.53 0.05 5.16
C THR A 71 0.57 1.02 4.70
N ASP A 72 0.38 1.69 3.56
CA ASP A 72 1.31 2.71 3.07
C ASP A 72 1.34 3.94 4.00
N THR A 73 2.37 4.76 3.89
CA THR A 73 2.59 5.89 4.82
C THR A 73 1.92 7.18 4.38
N THR A 74 0.89 7.11 3.54
CA THR A 74 0.15 8.31 3.13
C THR A 74 -0.61 8.93 4.31
N SER A 75 -0.90 10.22 4.20
CA SER A 75 -1.62 10.98 5.23
C SER A 75 -3.04 10.48 5.47
N SER A 76 -3.69 9.92 4.45
CA SER A 76 -4.98 9.23 4.57
C SER A 76 -4.92 8.04 5.52
N ASN A 77 -3.77 7.36 5.63
CA ASN A 77 -3.63 6.15 6.43
C ASN A 77 -2.95 6.39 7.77
N THR A 78 -1.95 7.28 7.82
CA THR A 78 -1.13 7.55 9.01
C THR A 78 -1.35 8.92 9.65
N GLY A 79 -2.23 9.77 9.09
CA GLY A 79 -2.48 11.11 9.60
C GLY A 79 -2.96 11.13 11.05
N VAL A 80 -2.37 12.01 11.88
CA VAL A 80 -2.60 12.06 13.33
C VAL A 80 -4.07 12.20 13.73
N ASN A 81 -4.86 12.95 12.97
CA ASN A 81 -6.26 13.25 13.31
C ASN A 81 -7.29 12.50 12.45
N LYS A 82 -6.92 12.14 11.22
CA LYS A 82 -7.84 11.59 10.21
C LYS A 82 -7.29 10.38 9.48
N GLY A 83 -6.17 9.84 9.94
CA GLY A 83 -5.56 8.64 9.39
C GLY A 83 -6.43 7.42 9.66
N ALA A 84 -6.51 6.51 8.68
CA ALA A 84 -7.24 5.26 8.79
C ALA A 84 -6.86 4.48 10.05
N VAL A 85 -5.57 4.42 10.38
CA VAL A 85 -5.09 3.69 11.58
C VAL A 85 -5.65 4.29 12.87
N VAL A 86 -5.57 5.61 13.03
CA VAL A 86 -6.08 6.31 14.23
C VAL A 86 -7.59 6.12 14.37
N LEU A 87 -8.33 6.22 13.26
CA LEU A 87 -9.78 6.07 13.26
C LEU A 87 -10.20 4.61 13.49
N LEU A 88 -9.44 3.65 12.96
CA LEU A 88 -9.67 2.22 13.19
C LEU A 88 -9.51 1.87 14.68
N GLU A 89 -8.45 2.35 15.33
CA GLU A 89 -8.26 2.16 16.78
C GLU A 89 -9.42 2.73 17.60
N ALA A 90 -9.91 3.92 17.22
CA ALA A 90 -11.06 4.53 17.87
C ALA A 90 -12.34 3.71 17.67
N GLN A 91 -12.58 3.18 16.46
CA GLN A 91 -13.75 2.35 16.16
C GLN A 91 -13.73 0.98 16.85
N LEU A 92 -12.54 0.42 17.05
CA LEU A 92 -12.35 -0.83 17.79
C LEU A 92 -12.29 -0.61 19.31
N ASN A 93 -12.28 0.65 19.76
CA ASN A 93 -12.04 1.05 21.15
C ASN A 93 -10.80 0.37 21.74
N ARG A 94 -9.76 0.20 20.92
CA ARG A 94 -8.53 -0.53 21.26
C ARG A 94 -7.37 -0.03 20.43
N LYS A 95 -6.20 0.07 21.07
CA LYS A 95 -4.94 0.36 20.38
C LYS A 95 -4.44 -0.87 19.62
N LEU A 96 -4.05 -0.65 18.37
CA LEU A 96 -3.26 -1.61 17.62
C LEU A 96 -1.81 -1.39 18.05
N LEU A 97 -1.15 -2.46 18.49
CA LEU A 97 0.15 -2.33 19.17
C LEU A 97 1.28 -1.94 18.22
N LEU A 98 1.20 -2.34 16.96
CA LEU A 98 2.27 -2.12 15.99
C LEU A 98 1.74 -1.61 14.66
N PHE A 99 2.26 -0.47 14.25
CA PHE A 99 2.18 0.01 12.87
C PHE A 99 3.40 -0.48 12.10
N LEU A 100 3.16 -1.25 11.04
CA LEU A 100 4.16 -1.79 10.14
C LEU A 100 4.04 -1.06 8.80
N ALA A 101 4.91 -0.08 8.54
CA ALA A 101 4.92 0.60 7.25
C ALA A 101 5.06 -0.41 6.09
N CYS A 102 4.25 -0.26 5.05
CA CYS A 102 4.30 -1.15 3.89
C CYS A 102 5.70 -1.13 3.25
N ARG A 103 6.33 -2.31 3.13
CA ARG A 103 7.67 -2.43 2.54
C ARG A 103 7.72 -1.95 1.10
N HIS A 104 6.69 -2.24 0.30
CA HIS A 104 6.62 -1.76 -1.08
C HIS A 104 6.68 -0.24 -1.14
N HIS A 105 5.87 0.44 -0.32
CA HIS A 105 5.89 1.89 -0.26
C HIS A 105 7.23 2.46 0.21
N MET A 106 7.86 1.84 1.22
CA MET A 106 9.21 2.22 1.67
C MET A 106 10.25 2.04 0.56
N LEU A 107 10.15 0.96 -0.22
CA LEU A 107 11.04 0.67 -1.34
C LEU A 107 10.79 1.60 -2.54
N ASP A 108 9.61 2.18 -2.69
CA ASP A 108 9.35 3.21 -3.71
C ASP A 108 9.86 4.59 -3.26
N ILE A 109 9.80 4.89 -1.96
CA ILE A 109 10.25 6.16 -1.37
C ILE A 109 11.76 6.34 -1.55
N ILE A 110 12.58 5.31 -1.33
CA ILE A 110 14.04 5.44 -1.36
C ILE A 110 14.54 5.84 -2.77
N PRO A 111 14.20 5.12 -3.86
CA PRO A 111 14.55 5.51 -5.22
C PRO A 111 13.98 6.87 -5.59
N LYS A 112 12.76 7.21 -5.15
CA LYS A 112 12.18 8.53 -5.38
C LYS A 112 13.07 9.63 -4.82
N HIS A 113 13.47 9.56 -3.55
CA HIS A 113 14.32 10.57 -2.92
C HIS A 113 15.73 10.60 -3.51
N VAL A 114 16.30 9.43 -3.83
CA VAL A 114 17.60 9.36 -4.52
C VAL A 114 17.52 10.04 -5.89
N PHE A 115 16.46 9.76 -6.64
CA PHE A 115 16.24 10.36 -7.95
C PHE A 115 16.00 11.87 -7.86
N GLU A 116 15.12 12.32 -6.96
CA GLU A 116 14.92 13.75 -6.68
C GLU A 116 16.26 14.41 -6.33
N LYS A 117 17.05 13.83 -5.43
CA LYS A 117 18.34 14.39 -5.02
C LYS A 117 19.38 14.46 -6.15
N LEU A 118 19.43 13.42 -7.00
CA LEU A 118 20.37 13.35 -8.12
C LEU A 118 19.97 14.28 -9.27
N ILE A 119 18.67 14.56 -9.44
CA ILE A 119 18.14 15.37 -10.53
C ILE A 119 17.88 16.83 -10.11
N GLU A 120 17.75 17.13 -8.81
CA GLU A 120 17.55 18.47 -8.20
C GLU A 120 18.61 19.51 -8.60
N SER A 121 19.77 19.12 -9.13
CA SER A 121 20.73 20.06 -9.75
C SER A 121 20.31 20.59 -11.12
N SER A 122 19.17 20.18 -11.66
CA SER A 122 18.60 20.70 -12.90
C SER A 122 17.28 21.42 -12.64
N SER A 123 17.33 22.75 -12.56
CA SER A 123 16.17 23.65 -12.52
C SER A 123 15.44 23.69 -13.87
N SER A 124 15.12 22.54 -14.46
CA SER A 124 14.56 22.43 -15.80
C SER A 124 13.24 21.64 -15.78
N PRO A 125 12.26 21.94 -16.66
CA PRO A 125 11.05 21.13 -16.90
C PRO A 125 11.33 19.67 -17.38
N ASP A 126 12.55 19.18 -17.22
CA ASP A 126 13.08 17.94 -17.77
C ASP A 126 12.68 16.68 -17.03
N LEU A 127 12.20 16.72 -15.79
CA LEU A 127 11.79 15.48 -15.09
C LEU A 127 10.59 14.82 -15.79
N GLY A 128 9.59 15.63 -16.12
CA GLY A 128 8.43 15.18 -16.90
C GLY A 128 8.83 14.72 -18.30
N THR A 129 9.82 15.37 -18.91
CA THR A 129 10.35 15.03 -20.23
C THR A 129 11.16 13.73 -20.20
N LEU A 130 12.00 13.52 -19.19
CA LEU A 130 12.77 12.29 -18.96
C LEU A 130 11.85 11.10 -18.76
N CYS A 131 10.84 11.22 -17.89
CA CYS A 131 9.85 10.16 -17.67
C CYS A 131 9.03 9.88 -18.95
N LYS A 132 8.65 10.91 -19.71
CA LYS A 132 7.96 10.74 -21.00
C LYS A 132 8.85 10.05 -22.04
N ASN A 133 10.12 10.43 -22.11
CA ASN A 133 11.10 9.84 -23.03
C ASN A 133 11.39 8.39 -22.66
N LEU A 134 11.59 8.09 -21.38
CA LEU A 134 11.76 6.73 -20.88
C LEU A 134 10.53 5.87 -21.19
N LYS A 135 9.32 6.37 -20.94
CA LYS A 135 8.08 5.65 -21.29
C LYS A 135 7.99 5.36 -22.79
N LYS A 136 8.43 6.31 -23.64
CA LYS A 136 8.46 6.15 -25.09
C LYS A 136 9.51 5.12 -25.54
N THR A 137 10.68 5.09 -24.92
CA THR A 137 11.79 4.19 -25.29
C THR A 137 11.71 2.82 -24.63
N TRP A 138 10.93 2.67 -23.55
CA TRP A 138 10.77 1.45 -22.76
C TRP A 138 10.52 0.18 -23.59
N PRO A 139 9.64 0.17 -24.63
CA PRO A 139 9.39 -1.04 -25.41
C PRO A 139 10.60 -1.55 -26.19
N GLY A 140 11.60 -0.70 -26.45
CA GLY A 140 12.82 -1.03 -27.19
C GLY A 140 14.02 -1.32 -26.30
N MET A 141 13.89 -1.26 -24.97
CA MET A 141 14.97 -1.59 -24.04
C MET A 141 15.11 -3.10 -23.86
N ASP A 142 16.33 -3.58 -23.59
CA ASP A 142 16.56 -4.99 -23.26
C ASP A 142 16.05 -5.29 -21.84
N HIS A 143 14.91 -5.99 -21.76
CA HIS A 143 14.28 -6.38 -20.50
C HIS A 143 14.84 -7.70 -19.92
N LYS A 144 15.78 -8.34 -20.61
CA LYS A 144 16.36 -9.63 -20.20
C LYS A 144 17.75 -9.47 -19.60
N ASN A 145 18.50 -8.44 -20.00
CA ASN A 145 19.85 -8.16 -19.50
C ASN A 145 19.93 -6.85 -18.73
N PHE A 146 19.33 -6.81 -17.55
CA PHE A 146 19.53 -5.72 -16.60
C PHE A 146 20.15 -6.24 -15.31
N LYS A 147 20.93 -5.39 -14.62
CA LYS A 147 21.39 -5.65 -13.26
C LYS A 147 20.49 -4.88 -12.31
N THR A 148 19.83 -5.58 -11.40
CA THR A 148 19.09 -4.92 -10.32
C THR A 148 20.07 -4.24 -9.38
N ALA A 149 19.76 -3.01 -8.98
CA ALA A 149 20.54 -2.29 -7.97
C ALA A 149 20.36 -2.87 -6.56
N ILE A 150 19.26 -3.61 -6.36
CA ILE A 150 18.88 -4.25 -5.11
C ILE A 150 18.60 -5.72 -5.43
N CYS A 151 19.30 -6.63 -4.76
CA CYS A 151 18.92 -8.04 -4.73
C CYS A 151 18.01 -8.24 -3.53
N ASP A 152 16.73 -8.51 -3.77
CA ASP A 152 15.84 -8.96 -2.71
C ASP A 152 16.37 -10.30 -2.19
N PHE A 153 16.91 -10.30 -0.97
CA PHE A 153 17.13 -11.55 -0.26
C PHE A 153 15.76 -12.16 0.03
N VAL A 154 15.36 -13.14 -0.79
CA VAL A 154 14.36 -14.11 -0.38
C VAL A 154 15.02 -14.90 0.75
N ALA A 155 14.70 -14.55 1.99
CA ALA A 155 15.07 -15.41 3.11
C ALA A 155 14.55 -16.82 2.79
N PRO A 156 15.40 -17.86 2.82
CA PRO A 156 14.93 -19.21 2.61
C PRO A 156 13.81 -19.48 3.61
N GLN A 157 12.70 -20.03 3.11
CA GLN A 157 11.52 -20.39 3.89
C GLN A 157 11.95 -21.06 5.19
N CYS A 158 11.74 -20.40 6.33
CA CYS A 158 11.71 -21.05 7.64
C CYS A 158 10.43 -21.90 7.72
N CYS A 159 10.34 -22.91 6.88
CA CYS A 159 9.37 -23.99 6.97
C CYS A 159 10.14 -25.27 6.62
N GLN A 160 10.89 -25.79 7.59
CA GLN A 160 11.07 -27.23 7.70
C GLN A 160 10.49 -27.66 9.04
N VAL A 161 9.66 -28.69 8.93
CA VAL A 161 8.72 -29.28 9.89
C VAL A 161 9.39 -29.73 11.18
#